data_AF-A0A315V7T5-F1
#
_entry.id   AF-A0A315V7T5-F1
#
_cell.length_a   1.000
_cell.length_b   1.000
_cell.length_c   1.000
_cell.angle_alpha   90.00
_cell.angle_beta   90.00
_cell.angle_gamma   90.00
#
_symmetry.space_group_name_H-M   'P 1'
#
loop_
_entity.id
_entity.type
_entity.pdbx_description
1 polymer ?
#
loop_
_entity_poly.entity_id
_entity_poly.type
_entity_poly.pdbx_seq_one_letter_code
_entity_poly.pdbx_strand_id
1 'polypeptide(L)'
;MASVLKWIQFCSCSFDLKGDFFQEDCESSRFLHMQIIFYENREFSGPHFECSKDCADLLRSLSRCGSIRVESGCFMIYEKANYTGNQYYLSKGEYPDFHHWMGVSDSVGSCRHIPTEPGSFNMCLYERIEFGGQMMDLMDDCPSLEDRFNIHNIFSCNVRKGNWLFYEHPQYRGKMYLIRPGEYKRFSEWGSRSARIIFYEDKNFQGRSYECSNDCTDLHLHFSRCNSIRVESGCFMIYERPNFMGHQYYMRRGEYPDYQRWMGFSSSIRSCRMIPAYRGSYRMRLYEKPDFTGHMMEFMDDCPCVSDRFHHRHVYSCNVMNGYWIFYEYPNYRGRQYFLKPGEYRRYRDWCATCAIVGSFRRIIFYEERNFQGRSYECLSDCSDISSYLGRCQSCRVESGCFMIYERPNYMGMQFFLRRGEYHDMQRMMSMGMMFDSIRSCRMIPHHRGSFRMRIYERENFGGQMNELMDDCDSIMDRYRMSDCMSCHVMDGHWLMYEHPHYRGRMMYMRPGEYRSFMNMGMSGMRFMSMRRITDNYLPTKQRSHIMVLRAH
;
A
#
# COMPACT_ATOMS: atom_id res chain seq x y z
N MET A 1 -19.58 -42.46 2.23
CA MET A 1 -18.47 -43.29 2.75
C MET A 1 -17.20 -42.78 2.05
N ALA A 2 -16.39 -41.89 2.63
CA ALA A 2 -15.61 -42.02 3.87
C ALA A 2 -14.28 -42.79 3.70
N SER A 3 -13.36 -42.28 2.86
CA SER A 3 -11.91 -42.25 3.12
C SER A 3 -11.09 -41.46 2.07
N VAL A 4 -10.54 -40.31 2.51
CA VAL A 4 -9.24 -39.70 2.15
C VAL A 4 -8.95 -39.30 0.67
N LEU A 5 -9.14 -37.98 0.40
CA LEU A 5 -8.42 -37.05 -0.52
C LEU A 5 -8.38 -37.33 -2.04
N LYS A 6 -9.00 -36.44 -2.84
CA LYS A 6 -8.92 -36.35 -4.33
C LYS A 6 -9.27 -34.92 -4.80
N TRP A 7 -8.55 -34.25 -5.71
CA TRP A 7 -7.44 -34.62 -6.60
C TRP A 7 -6.32 -33.55 -6.64
N ILE A 8 -5.26 -33.78 -5.87
CA ILE A 8 -4.03 -34.18 -6.57
C ILE A 8 -4.19 -35.68 -6.87
N GLN A 9 -3.91 -36.07 -8.11
CA GLN A 9 -3.78 -37.47 -8.50
C GLN A 9 -2.69 -38.12 -7.65
N PHE A 10 -3.04 -39.23 -6.96
CA PHE A 10 -2.09 -40.03 -6.19
C PHE A 10 -0.82 -40.27 -7.03
N CYS A 11 0.33 -39.87 -6.51
CA CYS A 11 1.62 -40.20 -7.08
C CYS A 11 2.39 -41.13 -6.12
N SER A 12 1.81 -42.30 -5.92
CA SER A 12 2.56 -43.53 -5.68
C SER A 12 2.35 -44.41 -6.93
N CYS A 13 3.44 -44.71 -7.62
CA CYS A 13 3.52 -45.39 -8.92
C CYS A 13 3.00 -44.58 -10.13
N SER A 14 3.88 -44.48 -11.12
CA SER A 14 3.68 -43.79 -12.40
C SER A 14 2.81 -44.62 -13.35
N PHE A 15 1.94 -43.97 -14.13
CA PHE A 15 1.52 -44.51 -15.44
C PHE A 15 1.37 -43.40 -16.49
N ASP A 16 1.71 -43.79 -17.72
CA ASP A 16 1.81 -42.98 -18.93
C ASP A 16 0.43 -42.68 -19.55
N LEU A 17 0.38 -41.93 -20.65
CA LEU A 17 -0.83 -41.52 -21.40
C LEU A 17 -1.64 -42.68 -22.05
N LYS A 18 -1.41 -43.93 -21.64
CA LYS A 18 -2.12 -45.15 -22.07
C LYS A 18 -2.35 -46.02 -20.85
N GLY A 19 -3.60 -46.10 -20.39
CA GLY A 19 -3.93 -46.72 -19.12
C GLY A 19 -3.93 -48.26 -19.17
N ASP A 20 -2.88 -48.86 -18.62
CA ASP A 20 -2.84 -50.25 -18.17
C ASP A 20 -2.32 -50.30 -16.71
N PHE A 21 -2.77 -51.29 -15.95
CA PHE A 21 -2.55 -51.38 -14.49
C PHE A 21 -1.35 -52.28 -14.16
N PHE A 22 -0.45 -51.81 -13.29
CA PHE A 22 0.41 -52.68 -12.48
C PHE A 22 0.45 -52.19 -11.02
N GLN A 23 0.40 -53.15 -10.10
CA GLN A 23 0.32 -52.95 -8.66
C GLN A 23 1.67 -53.35 -8.05
N GLU A 24 2.36 -52.42 -7.40
CA GLU A 24 3.56 -52.70 -6.59
C GLU A 24 3.26 -52.42 -5.11
N ASP A 25 3.75 -53.32 -4.25
CA ASP A 25 3.33 -53.42 -2.85
C ASP A 25 3.89 -52.30 -1.98
N CYS A 26 3.03 -51.74 -1.14
CA CYS A 26 3.34 -50.61 -0.27
C CYS A 26 3.84 -51.06 1.12
N GLU A 27 4.96 -51.78 1.17
CA GLU A 27 5.65 -52.10 2.43
C GLU A 27 7.19 -52.02 2.31
N SER A 28 7.80 -51.27 3.24
CA SER A 28 9.25 -51.11 3.52
C SER A 28 10.04 -49.94 2.85
N SER A 29 11.13 -49.54 3.54
CA SER A 29 12.08 -48.42 3.28
C SER A 29 11.52 -46.99 3.46
N ARG A 30 12.01 -46.15 4.40
CA ARG A 30 13.34 -45.52 4.53
C ARG A 30 13.75 -44.68 3.32
N PHE A 31 13.60 -43.35 3.47
CA PHE A 31 14.03 -42.29 2.54
C PHE A 31 13.43 -42.39 1.12
N LEU A 32 12.28 -41.72 0.91
CA LEU A 32 11.84 -41.33 -0.44
C LEU A 32 12.90 -40.42 -1.06
N HIS A 33 13.70 -40.97 -1.97
CA HIS A 33 14.70 -40.23 -2.74
C HIS A 33 13.97 -39.36 -3.76
N MET A 34 13.80 -38.06 -3.46
CA MET A 34 13.19 -37.08 -4.37
C MET A 34 14.26 -36.52 -5.31
N GLN A 35 13.97 -36.41 -6.61
CA GLN A 35 14.95 -35.98 -7.60
C GLN A 35 14.30 -35.27 -8.79
N ILE A 36 14.80 -34.08 -9.07
CA ILE A 36 14.49 -33.26 -10.25
C ILE A 36 15.81 -32.89 -10.94
N ILE A 37 15.84 -32.99 -12.26
CA ILE A 37 17.01 -32.75 -13.10
C ILE A 37 16.67 -31.62 -14.06
N PHE A 38 17.46 -30.56 -14.02
CA PHE A 38 17.32 -29.39 -14.89
C PHE A 38 18.42 -29.44 -15.96
N TYR A 39 18.07 -29.29 -17.24
CA TYR A 39 19.01 -29.31 -18.37
C TYR A 39 19.09 -27.92 -19.01
N GLU A 40 20.28 -27.50 -19.48
CA GLU A 40 20.44 -26.18 -20.13
C GLU A 40 19.79 -26.11 -21.52
N ASN A 41 19.60 -27.23 -22.21
CA ASN A 41 18.96 -27.27 -23.53
C ASN A 41 17.62 -28.03 -23.47
N ARG A 42 16.85 -27.95 -24.55
CA ARG A 42 15.63 -28.75 -24.74
C ARG A 42 15.96 -30.23 -24.92
N GLU A 43 14.94 -31.09 -24.85
CA GLU A 43 15.05 -32.53 -25.10
C GLU A 43 16.15 -33.21 -24.24
N PHE A 44 16.25 -32.80 -22.96
CA PHE A 44 17.12 -33.39 -21.93
C PHE A 44 18.62 -33.42 -22.30
N SER A 45 19.08 -32.37 -22.98
CA SER A 45 20.44 -32.28 -23.53
C SER A 45 21.29 -31.15 -22.93
N GLY A 46 22.61 -31.24 -23.10
CA GLY A 46 23.58 -30.28 -22.57
C GLY A 46 23.95 -30.49 -21.09
N PRO A 47 24.63 -29.52 -20.47
CA PRO A 47 24.89 -29.52 -19.03
C PRO A 47 23.59 -29.60 -18.23
N HIS A 48 23.65 -30.27 -17.07
CA HIS A 48 22.50 -30.46 -16.20
C HIS A 48 22.87 -30.27 -14.73
N PHE A 49 21.86 -29.99 -13.92
CA PHE A 49 21.96 -29.89 -12.47
C PHE A 49 20.86 -30.72 -11.83
N GLU A 50 21.25 -31.64 -10.95
CA GLU A 50 20.32 -32.45 -10.18
C GLU A 50 20.03 -31.80 -8.83
N CYS A 51 18.77 -31.84 -8.41
CA CYS A 51 18.34 -31.34 -7.11
C CYS A 51 17.39 -32.32 -6.42
N SER A 52 17.53 -32.45 -5.11
CA SER A 52 16.71 -33.31 -4.25
C SER A 52 16.05 -32.55 -3.08
N LYS A 53 16.18 -31.22 -3.06
CA LYS A 53 15.77 -30.32 -1.97
C LYS A 53 15.34 -28.96 -2.53
N ASP A 54 14.90 -28.05 -1.66
CA ASP A 54 14.66 -26.66 -2.03
C ASP A 54 15.99 -26.00 -2.46
N CYS A 55 16.04 -25.42 -3.67
CA CYS A 55 17.17 -24.65 -4.19
C CYS A 55 16.77 -23.21 -4.46
N ALA A 56 17.38 -22.26 -3.74
CA ALA A 56 17.04 -20.85 -3.81
C ALA A 56 17.66 -20.11 -5.01
N ASP A 57 18.68 -20.64 -5.67
CA ASP A 57 19.43 -19.92 -6.71
C ASP A 57 20.07 -20.90 -7.70
N LEU A 58 19.27 -21.38 -8.65
CA LEU A 58 19.71 -22.30 -9.72
C LEU A 58 20.70 -21.65 -10.69
N LEU A 59 20.72 -20.32 -10.77
CA LEU A 59 21.58 -19.55 -11.69
C LEU A 59 23.08 -19.63 -11.34
N ARG A 60 23.43 -20.19 -10.17
CA ARG A 60 24.81 -20.52 -9.80
C ARG A 60 25.29 -21.84 -10.40
N SER A 61 24.39 -22.69 -10.85
CA SER A 61 24.66 -24.06 -11.31
C SER A 61 24.29 -24.27 -12.78
N LEU A 62 23.33 -23.50 -13.31
CA LEU A 62 22.92 -23.50 -14.72
C LEU A 62 22.77 -22.08 -15.23
N SER A 63 23.19 -21.81 -16.46
CA SER A 63 23.02 -20.51 -17.10
C SER A 63 21.58 -20.25 -17.59
N ARG A 64 20.82 -21.33 -17.86
CA ARG A 64 19.41 -21.35 -18.29
C ARG A 64 18.79 -22.74 -18.05
N CYS A 65 17.48 -22.90 -18.26
CA CYS A 65 16.79 -24.19 -18.14
C CYS A 65 15.92 -24.48 -19.37
N GLY A 66 16.43 -25.28 -20.29
CA GLY A 66 15.76 -25.63 -21.54
C GLY A 66 14.79 -26.82 -21.43
N SER A 67 15.02 -27.76 -20.51
CA SER A 67 14.15 -28.90 -20.23
C SER A 67 14.33 -29.44 -18.81
N ILE A 68 13.35 -30.20 -18.31
CA ILE A 68 13.31 -30.70 -16.93
C ILE A 68 12.80 -32.14 -16.89
N ARG A 69 13.47 -33.01 -16.15
CA ARG A 69 12.95 -34.35 -15.80
C ARG A 69 12.73 -34.43 -14.29
N VAL A 70 11.56 -34.91 -13.86
CA VAL A 70 11.29 -35.23 -12.45
C VAL A 70 11.21 -36.74 -12.33
N GLU A 71 12.24 -37.34 -11.75
CA GLU A 71 12.33 -38.79 -11.54
C GLU A 71 11.39 -39.24 -10.41
N SER A 72 11.28 -38.41 -9.37
CA SER A 72 10.54 -38.75 -8.16
C SER A 72 10.17 -37.51 -7.32
N GLY A 73 8.97 -37.54 -6.75
CA GLY A 73 8.44 -36.46 -5.92
C GLY A 73 7.64 -35.41 -6.69
N CYS A 74 7.36 -34.30 -6.02
CA CYS A 74 6.64 -33.15 -6.56
C CYS A 74 7.41 -31.87 -6.23
N PHE A 75 7.48 -30.96 -7.19
CA PHE A 75 8.26 -29.73 -7.07
C PHE A 75 7.47 -28.50 -7.55
N MET A 76 7.73 -27.36 -6.91
CA MET A 76 7.34 -26.04 -7.42
C MET A 76 8.58 -25.36 -7.97
N ILE A 77 8.63 -25.08 -9.26
CA ILE A 77 9.69 -24.29 -9.88
C ILE A 77 9.26 -22.81 -9.97
N TYR A 78 10.23 -21.91 -9.92
CA TYR A 78 10.04 -20.47 -9.90
C TYR A 78 10.88 -19.81 -10.98
N GLU A 79 10.28 -18.84 -11.69
CA GLU A 79 10.91 -18.09 -12.78
C GLU A 79 12.24 -17.41 -12.37
N LYS A 80 12.38 -17.02 -11.09
CA LYS A 80 13.53 -16.28 -10.57
C LYS A 80 14.08 -16.92 -9.30
N ALA A 81 15.28 -16.49 -8.91
CA ALA A 81 15.89 -16.86 -7.64
C ALA A 81 15.04 -16.40 -6.43
N ASN A 82 15.36 -17.00 -5.28
CA ASN A 82 14.74 -16.79 -3.96
C ASN A 82 13.22 -17.03 -3.93
N TYR A 83 12.73 -17.98 -4.73
CA TYR A 83 11.32 -18.39 -4.79
C TYR A 83 10.38 -17.25 -5.24
N THR A 84 10.82 -16.49 -6.24
CA THR A 84 10.08 -15.33 -6.78
C THR A 84 9.82 -15.47 -8.27
N GLY A 85 8.90 -14.66 -8.81
CA GLY A 85 8.46 -14.74 -10.20
C GLY A 85 7.14 -15.49 -10.37
N ASN A 86 6.87 -15.99 -11.59
CA ASN A 86 5.83 -16.98 -11.85
C ASN A 86 6.23 -18.34 -11.24
N GLN A 87 5.24 -19.17 -10.88
CA GLN A 87 5.44 -20.47 -10.24
C GLN A 87 4.79 -21.57 -11.10
N TYR A 88 5.42 -22.73 -11.20
CA TYR A 88 4.90 -23.88 -11.95
C TYR A 88 5.08 -25.18 -11.16
N TYR A 89 4.03 -25.99 -11.09
CA TYR A 89 4.01 -27.29 -10.42
C TYR A 89 4.47 -28.39 -11.37
N LEU A 90 5.38 -29.23 -10.90
CA LEU A 90 5.88 -30.40 -11.60
C LEU A 90 5.65 -31.65 -10.74
N SER A 91 5.03 -32.66 -11.34
CA SER A 91 4.97 -34.04 -10.83
C SER A 91 6.08 -34.88 -11.45
N LYS A 92 6.22 -36.15 -11.05
CA LYS A 92 7.03 -37.12 -11.80
C LYS A 92 6.65 -37.10 -13.29
N GLY A 93 7.65 -37.02 -14.16
CA GLY A 93 7.45 -36.91 -15.61
C GLY A 93 8.59 -36.22 -16.35
N GLU A 94 8.45 -36.16 -17.68
CA GLU A 94 9.38 -35.54 -18.61
C GLU A 94 8.80 -34.24 -19.17
N TYR A 95 9.59 -33.16 -19.15
CA TYR A 95 9.19 -31.85 -19.65
C TYR A 95 10.25 -31.32 -20.65
N PRO A 96 10.12 -31.67 -21.95
CA PRO A 96 11.16 -31.43 -22.96
C PRO A 96 11.35 -29.96 -23.38
N ASP A 97 10.35 -29.11 -23.14
CA ASP A 97 10.47 -27.65 -23.26
C ASP A 97 9.50 -26.90 -22.33
N PHE A 98 9.60 -25.58 -22.31
CA PHE A 98 8.84 -24.74 -21.37
C PHE A 98 7.32 -24.76 -21.55
N HIS A 99 6.80 -25.14 -22.71
CA HIS A 99 5.35 -25.27 -22.88
C HIS A 99 4.79 -26.44 -22.07
N HIS A 100 5.60 -27.48 -21.83
CA HIS A 100 5.18 -28.69 -21.12
C HIS A 100 4.98 -28.44 -19.61
N TRP A 101 5.65 -27.44 -19.02
CA TRP A 101 5.34 -26.95 -17.66
C TRP A 101 4.44 -25.71 -17.64
N MET A 102 3.75 -25.41 -18.74
CA MET A 102 2.90 -24.22 -18.92
C MET A 102 3.65 -22.89 -18.68
N GLY A 103 4.96 -22.88 -18.94
CA GLY A 103 5.82 -21.70 -18.88
C GLY A 103 5.53 -20.69 -19.99
N VAL A 104 5.88 -19.43 -19.73
CA VAL A 104 5.91 -18.37 -20.75
C VAL A 104 7.33 -18.22 -21.35
N SER A 105 8.35 -18.76 -20.67
CA SER A 105 9.75 -18.80 -21.09
C SER A 105 10.49 -19.96 -20.43
N ASP A 106 11.72 -20.20 -20.88
CA ASP A 106 12.75 -21.10 -20.33
C ASP A 106 13.43 -20.55 -19.05
N SER A 107 12.86 -19.51 -18.44
CA SER A 107 13.40 -18.86 -17.25
C SER A 107 13.00 -19.64 -16.00
N VAL A 108 13.98 -20.30 -15.37
CA VAL A 108 13.83 -21.00 -14.09
C VAL A 108 15.02 -20.63 -13.19
N GLY A 109 14.75 -20.06 -12.02
CA GLY A 109 15.78 -19.52 -11.13
C GLY A 109 15.79 -20.11 -9.72
N SER A 110 14.72 -20.79 -9.29
CA SER A 110 14.71 -21.55 -8.02
C SER A 110 13.65 -22.66 -8.04
N CYS A 111 13.75 -23.63 -7.13
CA CYS A 111 12.79 -24.72 -6.98
C CYS A 111 12.56 -25.09 -5.51
N ARG A 112 11.36 -25.60 -5.19
CA ARG A 112 11.01 -26.17 -3.88
C ARG A 112 10.47 -27.57 -4.03
N HIS A 113 10.89 -28.47 -3.17
CA HIS A 113 10.22 -29.75 -2.97
C HIS A 113 8.89 -29.51 -2.24
N ILE A 114 7.84 -30.22 -2.67
CA ILE A 114 6.51 -30.22 -2.06
C ILE A 114 6.35 -31.57 -1.31
N PRO A 115 6.47 -31.60 0.03
CA PRO A 115 6.30 -32.83 0.79
C PRO A 115 4.89 -33.41 0.62
N THR A 116 4.84 -34.63 0.10
CA THR A 116 3.63 -35.49 0.04
C THR A 116 3.50 -36.28 1.34
N GLU A 117 3.16 -35.60 2.44
CA GLU A 117 2.88 -36.26 3.71
C GLU A 117 1.46 -36.88 3.70
N PRO A 118 1.29 -38.17 4.05
CA PRO A 118 -0.04 -38.75 4.23
C PRO A 118 -0.70 -38.17 5.48
N GLY A 119 -1.70 -37.30 5.31
CA GLY A 119 -2.34 -36.61 6.44
C GLY A 119 -3.61 -35.85 6.06
N SER A 120 -4.34 -35.36 7.06
CA SER A 120 -5.54 -34.55 6.87
C SER A 120 -5.19 -33.13 6.38
N PHE A 121 -5.83 -32.67 5.30
CA PHE A 121 -5.69 -31.30 4.81
C PHE A 121 -6.71 -30.39 5.52
N ASN A 122 -6.30 -29.18 5.91
CA ASN A 122 -7.22 -28.18 6.44
C ASN A 122 -6.69 -26.76 6.26
N MET A 123 -7.56 -25.86 5.81
CA MET A 123 -7.27 -24.45 5.60
C MET A 123 -8.54 -23.61 5.84
N CYS A 124 -8.38 -22.42 6.41
CA CYS A 124 -9.41 -21.38 6.38
C CYS A 124 -9.09 -20.36 5.29
N LEU A 125 -10.07 -20.04 4.46
CA LEU A 125 -10.05 -18.88 3.57
C LEU A 125 -10.87 -17.75 4.18
N TYR A 126 -10.50 -16.51 3.86
CA TYR A 126 -11.18 -15.32 4.34
C TYR A 126 -11.42 -14.34 3.19
N GLU A 127 -12.63 -13.78 3.19
CA GLU A 127 -13.14 -12.81 2.22
C GLU A 127 -12.40 -11.45 2.29
N ARG A 128 -11.66 -11.17 3.37
CA ARG A 128 -10.85 -9.94 3.52
C ARG A 128 -9.46 -10.28 4.04
N ILE A 129 -8.55 -9.29 3.98
CA ILE A 129 -7.21 -9.39 4.56
C ILE A 129 -7.28 -9.50 6.10
N GLU A 130 -6.16 -9.89 6.73
CA GLU A 130 -6.03 -10.01 8.20
C GLU A 130 -7.10 -10.90 8.85
N PHE A 131 -7.55 -11.94 8.13
CA PHE A 131 -8.59 -12.89 8.56
C PHE A 131 -9.99 -12.27 8.79
N GLY A 132 -10.27 -11.14 8.15
CA GLY A 132 -11.58 -10.48 8.21
C GLY A 132 -12.61 -10.98 7.19
N GLY A 133 -13.87 -10.57 7.36
CA GLY A 133 -14.99 -10.94 6.48
C GLY A 133 -15.53 -12.34 6.75
N GLN A 134 -16.21 -12.93 5.77
CA GLN A 134 -16.65 -14.33 5.88
C GLN A 134 -15.44 -15.27 5.95
N MET A 135 -15.51 -16.28 6.82
CA MET A 135 -14.56 -17.39 6.91
C MET A 135 -15.15 -18.63 6.22
N MET A 136 -14.32 -19.35 5.47
CA MET A 136 -14.67 -20.65 4.87
C MET A 136 -13.61 -21.69 5.28
N ASP A 137 -14.02 -22.79 5.90
CA ASP A 137 -13.14 -23.95 6.11
C ASP A 137 -13.14 -24.85 4.87
N LEU A 138 -11.95 -25.25 4.42
CA LEU A 138 -11.73 -26.28 3.41
C LEU A 138 -10.92 -27.45 3.99
N MET A 139 -11.29 -28.65 3.59
CA MET A 139 -10.63 -29.91 3.93
C MET A 139 -10.40 -30.80 2.69
N ASP A 140 -10.85 -30.30 1.54
CA ASP A 140 -10.94 -30.93 0.24
C ASP A 140 -10.82 -29.85 -0.85
N ASP A 141 -10.62 -30.27 -2.09
CA ASP A 141 -10.38 -29.37 -3.20
C ASP A 141 -11.62 -28.50 -3.52
N CYS A 142 -11.37 -27.36 -4.15
CA CYS A 142 -12.42 -26.42 -4.53
C CYS A 142 -12.19 -25.93 -5.96
N PRO A 143 -12.82 -26.57 -6.97
CA PRO A 143 -12.70 -26.15 -8.37
C PRO A 143 -13.18 -24.71 -8.61
N SER A 144 -14.09 -24.18 -7.78
CA SER A 144 -14.68 -22.86 -7.93
C SER A 144 -15.16 -22.33 -6.58
N LEU A 145 -14.61 -21.21 -6.14
CA LEU A 145 -15.02 -20.53 -4.90
C LEU A 145 -16.40 -19.86 -5.06
N GLU A 146 -16.74 -19.45 -6.27
CA GLU A 146 -18.04 -18.86 -6.61
C GLU A 146 -19.15 -19.91 -6.48
N ASP A 147 -19.00 -21.08 -7.11
CA ASP A 147 -20.01 -22.14 -7.06
C ASP A 147 -20.19 -22.73 -5.64
N ARG A 148 -19.11 -22.74 -4.83
CA ARG A 148 -19.12 -23.37 -3.50
C ARG A 148 -19.48 -22.41 -2.36
N PHE A 149 -19.09 -21.14 -2.45
CA PHE A 149 -19.20 -20.17 -1.36
C PHE A 149 -19.81 -18.83 -1.79
N ASN A 150 -20.18 -18.65 -3.06
CA ASN A 150 -20.68 -17.39 -3.63
C ASN A 150 -19.70 -16.21 -3.45
N ILE A 151 -18.39 -16.48 -3.54
CA ILE A 151 -17.30 -15.52 -3.34
C ILE A 151 -16.32 -15.60 -4.51
N HIS A 152 -16.05 -14.45 -5.15
CA HIS A 152 -15.15 -14.38 -6.32
C HIS A 152 -13.66 -14.22 -5.96
N ASN A 153 -13.32 -13.77 -4.74
CA ASN A 153 -11.94 -13.43 -4.36
C ASN A 153 -11.63 -13.78 -2.91
N ILE A 154 -10.42 -14.27 -2.66
CA ILE A 154 -9.89 -14.58 -1.32
C ILE A 154 -8.67 -13.72 -1.05
N PHE A 155 -8.61 -13.16 0.16
CA PHE A 155 -7.66 -12.08 0.47
C PHE A 155 -6.69 -12.43 1.61
N SER A 156 -7.06 -13.36 2.48
CA SER A 156 -6.16 -14.00 3.45
C SER A 156 -6.54 -15.47 3.66
N CYS A 157 -5.59 -16.27 4.15
CA CYS A 157 -5.84 -17.67 4.49
C CYS A 157 -4.96 -18.14 5.67
N ASN A 158 -5.43 -19.15 6.39
CA ASN A 158 -4.66 -19.85 7.42
C ASN A 158 -4.63 -21.34 7.04
N VAL A 159 -3.47 -21.80 6.56
CA VAL A 159 -3.26 -23.21 6.23
C VAL A 159 -2.85 -23.93 7.50
N ARG A 160 -3.82 -24.61 8.13
CA ARG A 160 -3.57 -25.38 9.36
C ARG A 160 -2.82 -26.68 9.08
N LYS A 161 -3.11 -27.34 7.94
CA LYS A 161 -2.50 -28.63 7.54
C LYS A 161 -2.47 -28.83 6.02
N GLY A 162 -1.43 -29.51 5.54
CA GLY A 162 -1.20 -29.84 4.13
C GLY A 162 -0.55 -28.69 3.35
N ASN A 163 0.03 -29.00 2.18
CA ASN A 163 0.45 -28.01 1.20
C ASN A 163 -0.69 -27.84 0.18
N TRP A 164 -1.07 -26.60 -0.14
CA TRP A 164 -2.17 -26.29 -1.05
C TRP A 164 -1.66 -25.57 -2.31
N LEU A 165 -2.39 -25.73 -3.42
CA LEU A 165 -2.19 -24.96 -4.64
C LEU A 165 -3.39 -24.05 -4.87
N PHE A 166 -3.19 -22.73 -4.88
CA PHE A 166 -4.22 -21.80 -5.35
C PHE A 166 -4.06 -21.58 -6.84
N TYR A 167 -5.19 -21.40 -7.53
CA TYR A 167 -5.26 -21.09 -8.95
C TYR A 167 -5.96 -19.74 -9.15
N GLU A 168 -5.48 -18.97 -10.12
CA GLU A 168 -6.01 -17.64 -10.46
C GLU A 168 -7.40 -17.68 -11.09
N HIS A 169 -7.77 -18.82 -11.69
CA HIS A 169 -9.07 -19.03 -12.34
C HIS A 169 -9.70 -20.36 -11.91
N PRO A 170 -11.06 -20.45 -11.95
CA PRO A 170 -11.77 -21.69 -11.71
C PRO A 170 -11.32 -22.87 -12.59
N GLN A 171 -11.67 -24.08 -12.13
CA GLN A 171 -11.26 -25.37 -12.72
C GLN A 171 -9.74 -25.52 -12.88
N TYR A 172 -8.99 -25.03 -11.89
CA TYR A 172 -7.53 -25.16 -11.77
C TYR A 172 -6.74 -24.53 -12.93
N ARG A 173 -7.11 -23.29 -13.31
CA ARG A 173 -6.55 -22.57 -14.45
C ARG A 173 -5.83 -21.28 -14.05
N GLY A 174 -5.05 -20.72 -14.97
CA GLY A 174 -4.29 -19.48 -14.75
C GLY A 174 -3.03 -19.71 -13.90
N LYS A 175 -2.49 -18.64 -13.30
CA LYS A 175 -1.31 -18.74 -12.43
C LYS A 175 -1.60 -19.61 -11.20
N MET A 176 -0.59 -20.35 -10.76
CA MET A 176 -0.64 -21.19 -9.56
C MET A 176 0.26 -20.66 -8.45
N TYR A 177 -0.11 -20.91 -7.20
CA TYR A 177 0.62 -20.45 -6.01
C TYR A 177 0.72 -21.56 -4.96
N LEU A 178 1.93 -21.89 -4.54
CA LEU A 178 2.17 -22.86 -3.47
C LEU A 178 1.95 -22.22 -2.09
N ILE A 179 0.93 -22.68 -1.37
CA ILE A 179 0.61 -22.27 0.00
C ILE A 179 1.04 -23.41 0.93
N ARG A 180 2.08 -23.18 1.73
CA ARG A 180 2.55 -24.16 2.75
C ARG A 180 1.76 -23.95 4.05
N PRO A 181 1.83 -24.84 5.06
CA PRO A 181 1.27 -24.58 6.38
C PRO A 181 1.75 -23.23 6.96
N GLY A 182 0.81 -22.41 7.43
CA GLY A 182 1.10 -21.06 7.93
C GLY A 182 -0.05 -20.06 7.85
N GLU A 183 0.14 -18.92 8.50
CA GLU A 183 -0.73 -17.75 8.44
C GLU A 183 -0.32 -16.84 7.28
N TYR A 184 -1.25 -16.60 6.35
CA TYR A 184 -1.10 -15.65 5.25
C TYR A 184 -2.15 -14.55 5.38
N LYS A 185 -1.76 -13.45 6.01
CA LYS A 185 -2.64 -12.32 6.31
C LYS A 185 -3.02 -11.52 5.07
N ARG A 186 -2.27 -11.68 3.98
CA ARG A 186 -2.54 -11.04 2.68
C ARG A 186 -2.14 -11.94 1.52
N PHE A 187 -2.90 -11.87 0.43
CA PHE A 187 -2.62 -12.60 -0.81
C PHE A 187 -1.25 -12.31 -1.45
N SER A 188 -0.63 -11.17 -1.15
CA SER A 188 0.75 -10.88 -1.53
C SER A 188 1.79 -11.81 -0.88
N GLU A 189 1.46 -12.41 0.27
CA GLU A 189 2.39 -13.26 1.04
C GLU A 189 2.55 -14.65 0.43
N TRP A 190 1.59 -15.12 -0.37
CA TRP A 190 1.74 -16.30 -1.24
C TRP A 190 2.22 -15.97 -2.67
N GLY A 191 2.62 -14.73 -2.92
CA GLY A 191 3.16 -14.28 -4.21
C GLY A 191 2.11 -13.90 -5.25
N SER A 192 0.81 -13.89 -4.91
CA SER A 192 -0.22 -13.32 -5.78
C SER A 192 -0.07 -11.81 -5.87
N ARG A 193 -0.22 -11.25 -7.08
CA ARG A 193 0.11 -9.85 -7.37
C ARG A 193 -1.16 -9.03 -7.50
N SER A 194 -1.27 -7.98 -6.69
CA SER A 194 -2.41 -7.04 -6.67
C SER A 194 -2.44 -6.05 -7.84
N ALA A 195 -1.77 -6.35 -8.95
CA ALA A 195 -1.53 -5.41 -10.04
C ALA A 195 -2.02 -5.99 -11.37
N ARG A 196 -2.97 -5.31 -12.02
CA ARG A 196 -3.58 -5.74 -13.29
C ARG A 196 -3.80 -4.52 -14.19
N ILE A 197 -3.20 -4.54 -15.38
CA ILE A 197 -3.34 -3.52 -16.42
C ILE A 197 -3.71 -4.18 -17.75
N ILE A 198 -4.72 -3.66 -18.42
CA ILE A 198 -5.17 -4.10 -19.75
C ILE A 198 -4.90 -2.97 -20.74
N PHE A 199 -4.19 -3.30 -21.82
CA PHE A 199 -3.92 -2.44 -22.97
C PHE A 199 -4.88 -2.78 -24.10
N TYR A 200 -5.33 -1.78 -24.86
CA TYR A 200 -6.26 -1.94 -25.97
C TYR A 200 -5.74 -1.25 -27.24
N GLU A 201 -5.83 -1.92 -28.39
CA GLU A 201 -5.36 -1.38 -29.69
C GLU A 201 -6.17 -0.17 -30.18
N ASP A 202 -7.42 -0.02 -29.74
CA ASP A 202 -8.31 1.10 -30.12
C ASP A 202 -8.75 1.92 -28.90
N LYS A 203 -9.48 3.02 -29.15
CA LYS A 203 -10.01 3.90 -28.09
C LYS A 203 -11.22 3.27 -27.39
N ASN A 204 -11.60 3.81 -26.23
CA ASN A 204 -12.77 3.39 -25.45
C ASN A 204 -12.82 1.88 -25.12
N PHE A 205 -11.65 1.28 -24.86
CA PHE A 205 -11.50 -0.13 -24.47
C PHE A 205 -11.97 -1.13 -25.55
N GLN A 206 -11.78 -0.76 -26.82
CA GLN A 206 -12.16 -1.56 -27.99
C GLN A 206 -10.94 -2.18 -28.70
N GLY A 207 -11.21 -3.05 -29.67
CA GLY A 207 -10.18 -3.73 -30.46
C GLY A 207 -9.52 -4.89 -29.70
N ARG A 208 -8.35 -5.32 -30.16
CA ARG A 208 -7.57 -6.36 -29.46
C ARG A 208 -7.07 -5.82 -28.12
N SER A 209 -7.18 -6.65 -27.08
CA SER A 209 -6.66 -6.34 -25.75
C SER A 209 -5.55 -7.29 -25.31
N TYR A 210 -4.64 -6.79 -24.48
CA TYR A 210 -3.64 -7.60 -23.78
C TYR A 210 -3.62 -7.24 -22.29
N GLU A 211 -3.76 -8.25 -21.43
CA GLU A 211 -3.61 -8.09 -19.98
C GLU A 211 -2.17 -8.35 -19.55
N CYS A 212 -1.66 -7.53 -18.63
CA CYS A 212 -0.38 -7.71 -17.98
C CYS A 212 -0.52 -7.53 -16.45
N SER A 213 0.18 -8.35 -15.68
CA SER A 213 0.25 -8.26 -14.21
C SER A 213 1.67 -7.93 -13.70
N ASN A 214 2.65 -7.84 -14.60
CA ASN A 214 4.09 -7.87 -14.32
C ASN A 214 4.85 -6.77 -15.08
N ASP A 215 6.17 -6.71 -14.89
CA ASP A 215 7.07 -6.01 -15.81
C ASP A 215 7.07 -6.73 -17.16
N CYS A 216 6.99 -5.98 -18.26
CA CYS A 216 7.13 -6.48 -19.63
C CYS A 216 8.12 -5.61 -20.40
N THR A 217 9.20 -6.22 -20.90
CA THR A 217 10.29 -5.55 -21.64
C THR A 217 9.93 -5.21 -23.08
N ASP A 218 9.06 -5.99 -23.73
CA ASP A 218 8.56 -5.70 -25.08
C ASP A 218 7.10 -6.14 -25.25
N LEU A 219 6.21 -5.16 -25.39
CA LEU A 219 4.78 -5.36 -25.63
C LEU A 219 4.43 -5.52 -27.13
N HIS A 220 5.39 -5.31 -28.04
CA HIS A 220 5.17 -5.41 -29.49
C HIS A 220 4.69 -6.80 -29.93
N LEU A 221 5.07 -7.86 -29.19
CA LEU A 221 4.65 -9.23 -29.46
C LEU A 221 3.15 -9.46 -29.20
N HIS A 222 2.51 -8.58 -28.42
CA HIS A 222 1.10 -8.71 -28.02
C HIS A 222 0.17 -7.76 -28.78
N PHE A 223 0.64 -6.54 -29.08
CA PHE A 223 -0.12 -5.55 -29.84
C PHE A 223 0.76 -4.61 -30.68
N SER A 224 0.18 -4.10 -31.77
CA SER A 224 0.86 -3.21 -32.71
C SER A 224 0.91 -1.75 -32.25
N ARG A 225 -0.11 -1.33 -31.47
CA ARG A 225 -0.36 0.03 -30.97
C ARG A 225 -1.20 -0.02 -29.69
N CYS A 226 -1.19 1.04 -28.88
CA CYS A 226 -2.04 1.14 -27.69
C CYS A 226 -2.76 2.49 -27.67
N ASN A 227 -4.10 2.47 -27.74
CA ASN A 227 -4.93 3.68 -27.78
C ASN A 227 -5.79 3.89 -26.53
N SER A 228 -6.07 2.85 -25.74
CA SER A 228 -6.73 2.98 -24.43
C SER A 228 -6.21 1.95 -23.42
N ILE A 229 -6.32 2.25 -22.13
CA ILE A 229 -5.75 1.46 -21.03
C ILE A 229 -6.73 1.40 -19.85
N ARG A 230 -6.88 0.22 -19.24
CA ARG A 230 -7.58 0.04 -17.96
C ARG A 230 -6.60 -0.51 -16.93
N VAL A 231 -6.41 0.18 -15.80
CA VAL A 231 -5.68 -0.35 -14.65
C VAL A 231 -6.71 -0.77 -13.60
N GLU A 232 -6.93 -2.07 -13.46
CA GLU A 232 -7.92 -2.60 -12.52
C GLU A 232 -7.39 -2.72 -11.10
N SER A 233 -6.08 -2.86 -10.92
CA SER A 233 -5.43 -2.90 -9.60
C SER A 233 -3.94 -2.55 -9.71
N GLY A 234 -3.34 -2.09 -8.61
CA GLY A 234 -1.93 -1.70 -8.55
C GLY A 234 -1.59 -0.37 -9.26
N CYS A 235 -0.30 -0.17 -9.54
CA CYS A 235 0.26 0.99 -10.23
C CYS A 235 1.37 0.55 -11.19
N PHE A 236 1.47 1.21 -12.34
CA PHE A 236 2.41 0.86 -13.41
C PHE A 236 3.11 2.10 -13.95
N MET A 237 4.34 1.95 -14.43
CA MET A 237 5.00 2.93 -15.31
C MET A 237 5.05 2.33 -16.72
N ILE A 238 4.46 3.00 -17.71
CA ILE A 238 4.45 2.56 -19.11
C ILE A 238 5.41 3.42 -19.93
N TYR A 239 5.99 2.84 -20.98
CA TYR A 239 7.12 3.40 -21.72
C TYR A 239 6.91 3.32 -23.24
N GLU A 240 7.38 4.32 -23.97
CA GLU A 240 7.17 4.39 -25.43
C GLU A 240 8.03 3.44 -26.27
N ARG A 241 9.16 2.98 -25.74
CA ARG A 241 10.09 2.06 -26.41
C ARG A 241 10.28 0.78 -25.60
N PRO A 242 10.74 -0.32 -26.22
CA PRO A 242 11.13 -1.53 -25.50
C PRO A 242 12.19 -1.24 -24.43
N ASN A 243 12.38 -2.18 -23.51
CA ASN A 243 13.40 -2.15 -22.45
C ASN A 243 13.32 -0.91 -21.53
N PHE A 244 12.11 -0.42 -21.28
CA PHE A 244 11.81 0.67 -20.33
C PHE A 244 12.40 2.03 -20.74
N MET A 245 12.41 2.31 -22.05
CA MET A 245 13.04 3.50 -22.64
C MET A 245 12.02 4.44 -23.29
N GLY A 246 12.41 5.70 -23.50
CA GLY A 246 11.55 6.73 -24.11
C GLY A 246 10.80 7.55 -23.08
N HIS A 247 9.69 8.21 -23.47
CA HIS A 247 8.83 8.88 -22.51
C HIS A 247 8.17 7.87 -21.57
N GLN A 248 7.96 8.28 -20.32
CA GLN A 248 7.42 7.45 -19.25
C GLN A 248 6.10 8.05 -18.77
N TYR A 249 5.08 7.21 -18.54
CA TYR A 249 3.76 7.64 -18.09
C TYR A 249 3.30 6.83 -16.88
N TYR A 250 3.05 7.50 -15.76
CA TYR A 250 2.63 6.85 -14.52
C TYR A 250 1.13 6.58 -14.52
N MET A 251 0.77 5.31 -14.45
CA MET A 251 -0.60 4.79 -14.51
C MET A 251 -1.02 4.32 -13.11
N ARG A 252 -2.15 4.86 -12.62
CA ARG A 252 -2.81 4.42 -11.38
C ARG A 252 -4.04 3.60 -11.72
N ARG A 253 -4.56 2.84 -10.75
CA ARG A 253 -5.88 2.20 -10.81
C ARG A 253 -6.93 3.19 -11.33
N GLY A 254 -7.52 2.91 -12.49
CA GLY A 254 -8.28 3.88 -13.28
C GLY A 254 -8.57 3.43 -14.72
N GLU A 255 -9.38 4.21 -15.40
CA GLU A 255 -9.78 3.99 -16.80
C GLU A 255 -9.33 5.15 -17.67
N TYR A 256 -8.64 4.82 -18.76
CA TYR A 256 -8.04 5.78 -19.68
C TYR A 256 -8.53 5.50 -21.11
N PRO A 257 -9.68 6.06 -21.51
CA PRO A 257 -10.34 5.74 -22.79
C PRO A 257 -9.58 6.22 -24.04
N ASP A 258 -8.57 7.07 -23.89
CA ASP A 258 -7.73 7.57 -24.97
C ASP A 258 -6.32 7.90 -24.44
N TYR A 259 -5.31 7.92 -25.31
CA TYR A 259 -3.92 8.16 -24.89
C TYR A 259 -3.63 9.58 -24.38
N GLN A 260 -4.50 10.56 -24.66
CA GLN A 260 -4.35 11.92 -24.14
C GLN A 260 -4.68 11.96 -22.64
N ARG A 261 -5.47 11.00 -22.12
CA ARG A 261 -5.79 10.87 -20.68
C ARG A 261 -4.60 10.52 -19.79
N TRP A 262 -3.55 9.91 -20.34
CA TRP A 262 -2.25 9.74 -19.66
C TRP A 262 -1.18 10.74 -20.13
N MET A 263 -1.58 11.78 -20.88
CA MET A 263 -0.69 12.76 -21.51
C MET A 263 0.29 12.14 -22.50
N GLY A 264 -0.10 11.06 -23.19
CA GLY A 264 0.71 10.40 -24.20
C GLY A 264 0.95 11.28 -25.43
N PHE A 265 2.21 11.35 -25.90
CA PHE A 265 2.54 12.01 -27.18
C PHE A 265 2.16 11.15 -28.40
N SER A 266 2.06 9.83 -28.23
CA SER A 266 1.70 8.88 -29.29
C SER A 266 0.99 7.64 -28.72
N SER A 267 0.47 6.79 -29.61
CA SER A 267 -0.07 5.46 -29.30
C SER A 267 1.01 4.35 -29.25
N SER A 268 2.30 4.70 -29.37
CA SER A 268 3.39 3.73 -29.23
C SER A 268 3.70 3.53 -27.74
N ILE A 269 3.07 2.53 -27.13
CA ILE A 269 3.50 1.95 -25.84
C ILE A 269 4.16 0.61 -26.14
N ARG A 270 5.35 0.37 -25.60
CA ARG A 270 6.20 -0.78 -25.96
C ARG A 270 6.83 -1.51 -24.79
N SER A 271 6.81 -0.96 -23.58
CA SER A 271 7.16 -1.71 -22.36
C SER A 271 6.45 -1.14 -21.13
N CYS A 272 6.34 -1.93 -20.07
CA CYS A 272 5.73 -1.51 -18.81
C CYS A 272 6.46 -2.10 -17.59
N ARG A 273 6.40 -1.40 -16.47
CA ARG A 273 6.85 -1.88 -15.16
C ARG A 273 5.71 -1.82 -14.16
N MET A 274 5.49 -2.91 -13.45
CA MET A 274 4.69 -2.91 -12.23
C MET A 274 5.49 -2.18 -11.15
N ILE A 275 4.84 -1.31 -10.40
CA ILE A 275 5.47 -0.57 -9.30
C ILE A 275 5.05 -1.25 -7.98
N PRO A 276 5.97 -1.92 -7.27
CA PRO A 276 5.64 -2.65 -6.04
C PRO A 276 5.16 -1.72 -4.93
N ALA A 277 4.18 -2.16 -4.14
CA ALA A 277 3.69 -1.36 -3.02
C ALA A 277 4.77 -1.13 -1.96
N TYR A 278 5.09 0.14 -1.68
CA TYR A 278 6.03 0.55 -0.64
C TYR A 278 5.32 1.12 0.58
N ARG A 279 5.60 0.56 1.76
CA ARG A 279 5.01 0.96 3.06
C ARG A 279 6.04 1.53 4.05
N GLY A 280 7.27 1.83 3.61
CA GLY A 280 8.32 2.44 4.43
C GLY A 280 8.29 3.97 4.39
N SER A 281 9.24 4.61 5.09
CA SER A 281 9.42 6.07 5.05
C SER A 281 10.07 6.52 3.74
N TYR A 282 9.61 7.62 3.14
CA TYR A 282 10.21 8.15 1.91
C TYR A 282 11.41 9.03 2.23
N ARG A 283 12.51 8.87 1.49
CA ARG A 283 13.73 9.67 1.69
C ARG A 283 14.57 9.74 0.42
N MET A 284 14.90 10.95 0.00
CA MET A 284 15.70 11.24 -1.19
C MET A 284 16.59 12.46 -0.97
N ARG A 285 17.76 12.50 -1.60
CA ARG A 285 18.65 13.68 -1.65
C ARG A 285 18.81 14.17 -3.08
N LEU A 286 18.69 15.47 -3.29
CA LEU A 286 18.97 16.14 -4.55
C LEU A 286 20.29 16.91 -4.44
N TYR A 287 21.01 16.97 -5.55
CA TYR A 287 22.31 17.63 -5.65
C TYR A 287 22.38 18.54 -6.87
N GLU A 288 22.97 19.72 -6.65
CA GLU A 288 23.18 20.76 -7.67
C GLU A 288 24.14 20.32 -8.78
N LYS A 289 25.09 19.42 -8.50
CA LYS A 289 26.10 18.98 -9.47
C LYS A 289 26.10 17.46 -9.65
N PRO A 290 26.77 16.92 -10.70
CA PRO A 290 26.97 15.48 -10.86
C PRO A 290 27.70 14.83 -9.67
N ASP A 291 27.64 13.51 -9.61
CA ASP A 291 28.41 12.68 -8.67
C ASP A 291 28.25 13.08 -7.19
N PHE A 292 27.04 13.52 -6.82
CA PHE A 292 26.65 13.91 -5.46
C PHE A 292 27.43 15.11 -4.89
N THR A 293 27.87 16.02 -5.76
CA THR A 293 28.58 17.25 -5.39
C THR A 293 27.69 18.50 -5.45
N GLY A 294 28.20 19.65 -4.98
CA GLY A 294 27.48 20.92 -4.94
C GLY A 294 26.50 21.03 -3.76
N HIS A 295 25.56 21.99 -3.84
CA HIS A 295 24.51 22.12 -2.82
C HIS A 295 23.62 20.86 -2.78
N MET A 296 23.33 20.38 -1.57
CA MET A 296 22.55 19.16 -1.32
C MET A 296 21.35 19.46 -0.43
N MET A 297 20.18 18.94 -0.79
CA MET A 297 18.99 18.99 0.06
C MET A 297 18.29 17.63 0.14
N GLU A 298 17.82 17.28 1.34
CA GLU A 298 17.11 16.05 1.63
C GLU A 298 15.58 16.30 1.71
N PHE A 299 14.81 15.38 1.12
CA PHE A 299 13.36 15.44 1.00
C PHE A 299 12.72 14.12 1.46
N MET A 300 11.60 14.25 2.17
CA MET A 300 10.76 13.14 2.68
C MET A 300 9.28 13.29 2.26
N ASP A 301 8.95 14.42 1.61
CA ASP A 301 7.62 14.86 1.22
C ASP A 301 7.61 15.25 -0.26
N ASP A 302 6.43 15.44 -0.83
CA ASP A 302 6.25 15.94 -2.20
C ASP A 302 6.71 17.40 -2.35
N CYS A 303 7.11 17.77 -3.57
CA CYS A 303 7.60 19.11 -3.89
C CYS A 303 6.95 19.63 -5.18
N PRO A 304 5.92 20.50 -5.09
CA PRO A 304 5.23 21.04 -6.26
C PRO A 304 6.05 22.11 -7.01
N CYS A 305 7.07 22.72 -6.40
CA CYS A 305 8.01 23.59 -7.07
C CYS A 305 9.41 23.43 -6.45
N VAL A 306 10.34 22.87 -7.23
CA VAL A 306 11.72 22.62 -6.78
C VAL A 306 12.49 23.93 -6.62
N SER A 307 12.31 24.90 -7.51
CA SER A 307 12.97 26.20 -7.43
C SER A 307 12.72 26.92 -6.10
N ASP A 308 11.50 26.81 -5.55
CA ASP A 308 11.11 27.50 -4.32
C ASP A 308 11.73 26.87 -3.07
N ARG A 309 12.02 25.56 -3.13
CA ARG A 309 12.48 24.74 -1.99
C ARG A 309 13.97 24.46 -2.02
N PHE A 310 14.50 24.12 -3.19
CA PHE A 310 15.90 23.77 -3.42
C PHE A 310 16.74 24.95 -3.89
N HIS A 311 16.12 26.06 -4.32
CA HIS A 311 16.75 27.27 -4.87
C HIS A 311 17.55 27.08 -6.17
N HIS A 312 17.60 25.86 -6.71
CA HIS A 312 18.14 25.55 -8.03
C HIS A 312 17.06 24.92 -8.92
N ARG A 313 17.00 25.35 -10.18
CA ARG A 313 16.11 24.78 -11.22
C ARG A 313 16.64 23.48 -11.84
N HIS A 314 17.92 23.20 -11.61
CA HIS A 314 18.62 22.03 -12.16
C HIS A 314 19.03 21.08 -11.03
N VAL A 315 18.78 19.79 -11.25
CA VAL A 315 19.15 18.67 -10.38
C VAL A 315 20.01 17.76 -11.24
N TYR A 316 21.32 17.75 -10.97
CA TYR A 316 22.25 17.00 -11.81
C TYR A 316 22.47 15.58 -11.30
N SER A 317 22.40 15.34 -9.99
CA SER A 317 22.45 14.00 -9.40
C SER A 317 21.47 13.86 -8.23
N CYS A 318 21.06 12.64 -7.90
CA CYS A 318 20.20 12.37 -6.75
C CYS A 318 20.44 10.97 -6.17
N ASN A 319 20.19 10.81 -4.87
CA ASN A 319 20.23 9.53 -4.19
C ASN A 319 18.84 9.27 -3.59
N VAL A 320 18.14 8.26 -4.11
CA VAL A 320 16.89 7.78 -3.54
C VAL A 320 17.24 6.72 -2.50
N MET A 321 17.28 7.13 -1.23
CA MET A 321 17.54 6.22 -0.12
C MET A 321 16.37 5.24 0.03
N ASN A 322 15.14 5.77 0.04
CA ASN A 322 13.92 5.02 0.33
C ASN A 322 12.74 5.45 -0.54
N GLY A 323 11.89 4.47 -0.86
CA GLY A 323 10.63 4.67 -1.56
C GLY A 323 10.77 4.87 -3.06
N TYR A 324 9.63 5.08 -3.70
CA TYR A 324 9.50 5.26 -5.15
C TYR A 324 9.09 6.69 -5.46
N TRP A 325 9.75 7.34 -6.41
CA TRP A 325 9.55 8.77 -6.70
C TRP A 325 9.30 9.01 -8.19
N ILE A 326 8.58 10.09 -8.50
CA ILE A 326 8.45 10.61 -9.87
C ILE A 326 8.95 12.04 -9.93
N PHE A 327 9.92 12.30 -10.80
CA PHE A 327 10.32 13.65 -11.19
C PHE A 327 9.47 14.14 -12.35
N TYR A 328 9.24 15.44 -12.36
CA TYR A 328 8.50 16.18 -13.38
C TYR A 328 9.35 17.34 -13.89
N GLU A 329 9.40 17.51 -15.20
CA GLU A 329 10.18 18.57 -15.86
C GLU A 329 9.70 19.99 -15.47
N TYR A 330 8.40 20.16 -15.18
CA TYR A 330 7.82 21.44 -14.79
C TYR A 330 7.19 21.42 -13.39
N PRO A 331 6.99 22.60 -12.76
CA PRO A 331 6.24 22.71 -11.51
C PRO A 331 4.81 22.15 -11.60
N ASN A 332 4.21 21.88 -10.44
CA ASN A 332 2.85 21.37 -10.28
C ASN A 332 2.59 20.03 -11.00
N TYR A 333 3.61 19.15 -11.02
CA TYR A 333 3.56 17.78 -11.53
C TYR A 333 3.24 17.70 -13.04
N ARG A 334 3.87 18.57 -13.84
CA ARG A 334 3.66 18.71 -15.29
C ARG A 334 4.92 18.42 -16.11
N GLY A 335 4.75 18.18 -17.41
CA GLY A 335 5.83 17.87 -18.33
C GLY A 335 6.23 16.39 -18.29
N ARG A 336 7.43 16.08 -18.79
CA ARG A 336 7.94 14.70 -18.82
C ARG A 336 8.09 14.12 -17.42
N GLN A 337 7.79 12.83 -17.29
CA GLN A 337 7.84 12.08 -16.04
C GLN A 337 9.04 11.13 -16.04
N TYR A 338 9.71 10.99 -14.90
CA TYR A 338 10.83 10.07 -14.73
C TYR A 338 10.64 9.25 -13.45
N PHE A 339 10.68 7.92 -13.56
CA PHE A 339 10.54 7.00 -12.42
C PHE A 339 11.90 6.77 -11.74
N LEU A 340 11.97 7.00 -10.43
CA LEU A 340 13.13 6.66 -9.62
C LEU A 340 12.77 5.57 -8.60
N LYS A 341 13.61 4.53 -8.59
CA LYS A 341 13.63 3.45 -7.59
C LYS A 341 14.72 3.79 -6.54
N PRO A 342 14.74 3.12 -5.37
CA PRO A 342 15.88 3.23 -4.46
C PRO A 342 17.20 2.95 -5.18
N GLY A 343 18.18 3.84 -5.01
CA GLY A 343 19.45 3.79 -5.74
C GLY A 343 20.14 5.15 -5.94
N GLU A 344 21.36 5.07 -6.44
CA GLU A 344 22.26 6.19 -6.71
C GLU A 344 22.21 6.60 -8.18
N TYR A 345 21.85 7.87 -8.44
CA TYR A 345 21.80 8.44 -9.78
C TYR A 345 22.82 9.58 -9.91
N ARG A 346 23.98 9.28 -10.47
CA ARG A 346 25.15 10.19 -10.54
C ARG A 346 24.99 11.31 -11.55
N ARG A 347 24.10 11.15 -12.53
CA ARG A 347 23.78 12.16 -13.56
C ARG A 347 22.32 12.05 -13.99
N TYR A 348 21.75 13.14 -14.50
CA TYR A 348 20.35 13.19 -14.97
C TYR A 348 19.97 12.17 -16.06
N ARG A 349 20.96 11.66 -16.82
CA ARG A 349 20.74 10.58 -17.79
C ARG A 349 20.42 9.23 -17.14
N ASP A 350 20.76 9.03 -15.87
CA ASP A 350 20.58 7.75 -15.18
C ASP A 350 19.09 7.51 -14.81
N TRP A 351 18.27 8.57 -14.70
CA TRP A 351 16.79 8.49 -14.67
C TRP A 351 16.15 8.74 -16.05
N CYS A 352 16.94 8.60 -17.12
CA CYS A 352 16.55 8.75 -18.53
C CYS A 352 16.05 10.15 -18.93
N ALA A 353 16.42 11.21 -18.22
CA ALA A 353 16.10 12.58 -18.63
C ALA A 353 17.02 13.10 -19.74
N THR A 354 16.48 13.96 -20.61
CA THR A 354 17.22 14.64 -21.68
C THR A 354 18.00 15.86 -21.17
N CYS A 355 17.62 16.41 -20.01
CA CYS A 355 18.23 17.57 -19.38
C CYS A 355 18.16 17.45 -17.85
N ALA A 356 18.89 18.29 -17.13
CA ALA A 356 18.92 18.32 -15.66
C ALA A 356 17.72 19.06 -15.03
N ILE A 357 16.69 19.45 -15.79
CA ILE A 357 15.56 20.23 -15.27
C ILE A 357 14.61 19.30 -14.49
N VAL A 358 14.38 19.64 -13.22
CA VAL A 358 13.35 19.02 -12.39
C VAL A 358 12.54 20.15 -11.75
N GLY A 359 11.33 20.39 -12.26
CA GLY A 359 10.46 21.47 -11.79
C GLY A 359 9.60 21.07 -10.59
N SER A 360 9.24 19.79 -10.47
CA SER A 360 8.55 19.23 -9.31
C SER A 360 8.84 17.73 -9.15
N PHE A 361 8.53 17.17 -7.99
CA PHE A 361 8.57 15.73 -7.76
C PHE A 361 7.56 15.29 -6.71
N ARG A 362 7.11 14.03 -6.77
CA ARG A 362 6.22 13.44 -5.76
C ARG A 362 6.62 12.02 -5.43
N ARG A 363 6.23 11.59 -4.24
CA ARG A 363 6.26 10.20 -3.79
C ARG A 363 5.21 9.41 -4.56
N ILE A 364 5.54 8.19 -4.97
CA ILE A 364 4.55 7.23 -5.44
C ILE A 364 3.93 6.60 -4.19
N ILE A 365 2.91 7.24 -3.65
CA ILE A 365 2.08 6.64 -2.60
C ILE A 365 1.21 5.55 -3.26
N PHE A 366 1.04 4.41 -2.58
CA PHE A 366 0.30 3.27 -3.08
C PHE A 366 -1.12 3.25 -2.54
N TYR A 367 -2.01 2.84 -3.44
CA TYR A 367 -3.43 3.00 -3.30
C TYR A 367 -4.08 1.69 -3.76
N GLU A 368 -4.63 0.92 -2.82
CA GLU A 368 -5.36 -0.34 -3.08
C GLU A 368 -6.65 -0.14 -3.92
N GLU A 369 -7.16 1.09 -3.99
CA GLU A 369 -8.37 1.48 -4.70
C GLU A 369 -8.22 2.71 -5.61
N ARG A 370 -9.17 2.86 -6.55
CA ARG A 370 -9.19 3.96 -7.53
C ARG A 370 -9.30 5.29 -6.79
N ASN A 371 -8.79 6.36 -7.39
CA ASN A 371 -8.86 7.72 -6.86
C ASN A 371 -8.23 7.87 -5.46
N PHE A 372 -7.01 7.33 -5.28
CA PHE A 372 -6.17 7.55 -4.10
C PHE A 372 -6.73 6.93 -2.79
N GLN A 373 -7.21 5.69 -2.88
CA GLN A 373 -7.80 4.90 -1.80
C GLN A 373 -7.16 3.48 -1.84
N GLY A 374 -7.46 2.44 -1.05
CA GLY A 374 -8.17 2.41 0.21
C GLY A 374 -7.67 3.47 1.17
N ARG A 375 -8.57 3.90 2.04
CA ARG A 375 -8.60 5.28 2.50
C ARG A 375 -7.56 5.54 3.61
N SER A 376 -6.48 6.23 3.24
CA SER A 376 -5.57 6.95 4.13
C SER A 376 -5.42 8.39 3.63
N TYR A 377 -5.45 9.36 4.55
CA TYR A 377 -5.50 10.78 4.22
C TYR A 377 -4.43 11.53 5.03
N GLU A 378 -3.43 12.07 4.34
CA GLU A 378 -2.42 12.95 4.94
C GLU A 378 -3.00 14.36 5.04
N CYS A 379 -3.39 14.74 6.25
CA CYS A 379 -3.95 16.04 6.54
C CYS A 379 -2.83 17.02 6.92
N LEU A 380 -2.67 18.05 6.08
CA LEU A 380 -1.63 19.09 6.18
C LEU A 380 -2.21 20.46 6.60
N SER A 381 -3.51 20.54 6.84
CA SER A 381 -4.30 21.76 7.06
C SER A 381 -5.63 21.44 7.76
N ASP A 382 -6.55 22.40 7.87
CA ASP A 382 -7.94 22.12 8.22
C ASP A 382 -8.62 21.22 7.17
N CYS A 383 -9.52 20.36 7.64
CA CYS A 383 -10.37 19.47 6.84
C CYS A 383 -11.79 19.47 7.43
N SER A 384 -12.75 20.10 6.75
CA SER A 384 -14.13 20.24 7.23
C SER A 384 -14.93 18.95 7.16
N ASP A 385 -14.57 17.98 6.34
CA ASP A 385 -15.24 16.68 6.33
C ASP A 385 -14.25 15.57 5.94
N ILE A 386 -13.88 14.76 6.93
CA ILE A 386 -13.02 13.59 6.77
C ILE A 386 -13.82 12.42 6.18
N SER A 387 -15.16 12.38 6.28
CA SER A 387 -15.95 11.30 5.65
C SER A 387 -15.90 11.34 4.12
N SER A 388 -15.74 12.55 3.56
CA SER A 388 -15.38 12.76 2.15
C SER A 388 -14.07 12.05 1.73
N TYR A 389 -13.16 11.72 2.67
CA TYR A 389 -11.86 11.08 2.41
C TYR A 389 -11.64 9.70 3.06
N LEU A 390 -12.32 9.38 4.18
CA LEU A 390 -12.19 8.15 4.98
C LEU A 390 -13.58 7.63 5.39
N GLY A 391 -13.94 6.37 5.11
CA GLY A 391 -15.29 5.84 5.40
C GLY A 391 -15.63 5.77 6.90
N ARG A 392 -14.71 5.21 7.70
CA ARG A 392 -14.73 5.24 9.17
C ARG A 392 -13.30 5.37 9.66
N CYS A 393 -12.95 6.54 10.18
CA CYS A 393 -11.59 6.80 10.68
C CYS A 393 -11.53 6.52 12.18
N GLN A 394 -10.85 5.43 12.57
CA GLN A 394 -10.77 4.96 13.97
C GLN A 394 -9.36 5.05 14.56
N SER A 395 -8.36 5.37 13.74
CA SER A 395 -6.97 5.55 14.17
C SER A 395 -6.29 6.69 13.41
N CYS A 396 -5.33 7.34 14.06
CA CYS A 396 -4.58 8.44 13.47
C CYS A 396 -3.18 8.55 14.04
N ARG A 397 -2.26 9.09 13.26
CA ARG A 397 -0.89 9.41 13.69
C ARG A 397 -0.58 10.86 13.39
N VAL A 398 -0.18 11.64 14.39
CA VAL A 398 0.34 12.99 14.20
C VAL A 398 1.87 12.88 14.17
N GLU A 399 2.47 13.08 13.00
CA GLU A 399 3.93 13.08 12.85
C GLU A 399 4.55 14.37 13.38
N SER A 400 3.82 15.49 13.24
CA SER A 400 4.26 16.84 13.58
C SER A 400 3.08 17.80 13.73
N GLY A 401 3.17 18.70 14.72
CA GLY A 401 2.16 19.72 14.99
C GLY A 401 1.06 19.31 15.98
N CYS A 402 0.03 20.14 16.01
CA CYS A 402 -1.13 20.03 16.87
C CYS A 402 -2.41 20.10 16.02
N PHE A 403 -3.35 19.19 16.28
CA PHE A 403 -4.62 19.12 15.55
C PHE A 403 -5.79 19.00 16.54
N MET A 404 -6.93 19.62 16.23
CA MET A 404 -8.20 19.35 16.90
C MET A 404 -9.04 18.46 15.98
N ILE A 405 -9.45 17.28 16.42
CA ILE A 405 -10.38 16.40 15.69
C ILE A 405 -11.80 16.52 16.22
N TYR A 406 -12.77 16.20 15.36
CA TYR A 406 -14.19 16.35 15.62
C TYR A 406 -14.94 15.08 15.20
N GLU A 407 -15.95 14.73 15.98
CA GLU A 407 -16.86 13.59 15.79
C GLU A 407 -17.81 13.77 14.59
N ARG A 408 -18.09 15.01 14.17
CA ARG A 408 -18.99 15.30 13.03
C ARG A 408 -18.30 16.16 11.96
N PRO A 409 -18.82 16.19 10.73
CA PRO A 409 -18.41 17.15 9.71
C PRO A 409 -18.62 18.62 10.16
N ASN A 410 -18.00 19.53 9.42
CA ASN A 410 -18.02 20.98 9.59
C ASN A 410 -17.56 21.48 10.97
N TYR A 411 -16.63 20.76 11.61
CA TYR A 411 -16.05 21.09 12.91
C TYR A 411 -17.08 21.08 14.06
N MET A 412 -18.07 20.18 13.97
CA MET A 412 -19.19 20.05 14.90
C MET A 412 -19.09 18.78 15.76
N GLY A 413 -19.89 18.73 16.83
CA GLY A 413 -19.95 17.57 17.73
C GLY A 413 -18.79 17.53 18.73
N MET A 414 -18.52 16.35 19.26
CA MET A 414 -17.46 16.18 20.26
C MET A 414 -16.07 16.46 19.67
N GLN A 415 -15.20 17.10 20.45
CA GLN A 415 -13.86 17.55 20.03
C GLN A 415 -12.77 16.83 20.83
N PHE A 416 -11.63 16.53 20.20
CA PHE A 416 -10.46 15.96 20.89
C PHE A 416 -9.13 16.51 20.36
N PHE A 417 -8.27 16.94 21.27
CA PHE A 417 -7.00 17.58 20.94
C PHE A 417 -5.86 16.55 20.81
N LEU A 418 -5.22 16.52 19.64
CA LEU A 418 -4.10 15.65 19.31
C LEU A 418 -2.79 16.44 19.26
N ARG A 419 -1.75 15.84 19.86
CA ARG A 419 -0.35 16.25 19.70
C ARG A 419 0.39 15.16 18.91
N ARG A 420 1.65 15.40 18.57
CA ARG A 420 2.55 14.39 18.00
C ARG A 420 2.49 13.08 18.79
N GLY A 421 2.15 11.99 18.11
CA GLY A 421 1.90 10.67 18.71
C GLY A 421 1.10 9.74 17.82
N GLU A 422 1.01 8.47 18.23
CA GLU A 422 0.20 7.44 17.57
C GLU A 422 -1.06 7.16 18.40
N TYR A 423 -2.22 7.18 17.76
CA TYR A 423 -3.52 6.95 18.36
C TYR A 423 -4.16 5.75 17.64
N HIS A 424 -3.75 4.56 18.06
CA HIS A 424 -4.05 3.30 17.37
C HIS A 424 -5.51 2.86 17.45
N ASP A 425 -6.23 3.29 18.48
CA ASP A 425 -7.56 2.79 18.81
C ASP A 425 -8.37 3.86 19.56
N MET A 426 -9.25 4.56 18.84
CA MET A 426 -10.16 5.53 19.44
C MET A 426 -11.27 4.87 20.29
N GLN A 427 -11.54 3.57 20.16
CA GLN A 427 -12.52 2.87 21.01
C GLN A 427 -12.04 2.78 22.46
N ARG A 428 -10.72 2.76 22.72
CA ARG A 428 -10.19 2.87 24.10
C ARG A 428 -10.55 4.17 24.80
N MET A 429 -10.92 5.23 24.08
CA MET A 429 -11.45 6.46 24.70
C MET A 429 -12.85 6.27 25.29
N MET A 430 -13.59 5.23 24.89
CA MET A 430 -14.84 4.84 25.56
C MET A 430 -14.60 4.41 27.01
N SER A 431 -13.41 3.89 27.35
CA SER A 431 -13.03 3.53 28.72
C SER A 431 -12.90 4.75 29.66
N MET A 432 -12.80 5.97 29.10
CA MET A 432 -12.89 7.23 29.86
C MET A 432 -14.21 7.98 29.63
N GLY A 433 -15.28 7.27 29.25
CA GLY A 433 -16.65 7.80 29.19
C GLY A 433 -17.00 8.62 27.94
N MET A 434 -16.17 8.56 26.88
CA MET A 434 -16.34 9.37 25.67
C MET A 434 -16.60 8.48 24.44
N MET A 435 -17.80 8.56 23.84
CA MET A 435 -18.12 7.85 22.59
C MET A 435 -17.56 8.56 21.35
N PHE A 436 -16.33 8.22 20.95
CA PHE A 436 -15.78 8.59 19.64
C PHE A 436 -15.87 7.39 18.67
N ASP A 437 -16.94 7.32 17.86
CA ASP A 437 -17.12 6.23 16.89
C ASP A 437 -16.21 6.36 15.66
N SER A 438 -15.98 7.61 15.21
CA SER A 438 -15.14 7.93 14.06
C SER A 438 -14.71 9.40 14.09
N ILE A 439 -13.51 9.67 13.57
CA ILE A 439 -13.06 11.02 13.24
C ILE A 439 -13.77 11.49 11.95
N ARG A 440 -14.42 12.66 11.96
CA ARG A 440 -15.22 13.18 10.83
C ARG A 440 -14.91 14.61 10.40
N SER A 441 -14.17 15.41 11.18
CA SER A 441 -13.47 16.60 10.67
C SER A 441 -12.26 16.95 11.54
N CYS A 442 -11.35 17.82 11.09
CA CYS A 442 -10.22 18.27 11.90
C CYS A 442 -9.75 19.69 11.55
N ARG A 443 -9.18 20.39 12.53
CA ARG A 443 -8.43 21.64 12.33
C ARG A 443 -6.96 21.44 12.66
N MET A 444 -6.09 21.95 11.81
CA MET A 444 -4.70 22.22 12.17
C MET A 444 -4.71 23.42 13.13
N ILE A 445 -3.93 23.36 14.20
CA ILE A 445 -3.78 24.49 15.12
C ILE A 445 -2.50 25.24 14.75
N PRO A 446 -2.59 26.49 14.25
CA PRO A 446 -1.41 27.27 13.89
C PRO A 446 -0.47 27.46 15.07
N HIS A 447 0.83 27.46 14.78
CA HIS A 447 1.84 27.76 15.79
C HIS A 447 1.83 29.25 16.15
N HIS A 448 1.46 29.58 17.39
CA HIS A 448 1.46 30.95 17.90
C HIS A 448 2.74 31.26 18.68
N ARG A 449 3.36 32.42 18.41
CA ARG A 449 4.58 32.90 19.10
C ARG A 449 4.39 34.23 19.83
N GLY A 450 3.18 34.80 19.82
CA GLY A 450 2.86 36.06 20.48
C GLY A 450 2.32 35.88 21.90
N SER A 451 1.87 36.99 22.49
CA SER A 451 1.03 36.97 23.69
C SER A 451 -0.24 36.15 23.46
N PHE A 452 -0.70 35.45 24.49
CA PHE A 452 -2.03 34.84 24.50
C PHE A 452 -2.98 35.79 25.23
N ARG A 453 -4.22 35.96 24.72
CA ARG A 453 -5.15 36.93 25.31
C ARG A 453 -6.61 36.56 25.03
N MET A 454 -7.42 36.41 26.08
CA MET A 454 -8.85 36.10 25.99
C MET A 454 -9.64 36.93 27.01
N ARG A 455 -10.87 37.33 26.67
CA ARG A 455 -11.89 37.80 27.61
C ARG A 455 -12.99 36.78 27.76
N ILE A 456 -13.38 36.47 28.99
CA ILE A 456 -14.53 35.62 29.32
C ILE A 456 -15.61 36.46 29.99
N TYR A 457 -16.86 36.07 29.77
CA TYR A 457 -18.05 36.79 30.22
C TYR A 457 -19.05 35.83 30.87
N GLU A 458 -19.67 36.30 31.95
CA GLU A 458 -20.63 35.54 32.75
C GLU A 458 -21.88 35.15 31.94
N ARG A 459 -22.34 36.04 31.05
CA ARG A 459 -23.57 35.87 30.26
C ARG A 459 -23.28 35.87 28.77
N GLU A 460 -24.29 35.49 28.00
CA GLU A 460 -24.25 35.58 26.54
C GLU A 460 -24.13 37.04 26.05
N ASN A 461 -23.76 37.20 24.78
CA ASN A 461 -23.58 38.47 24.09
C ASN A 461 -22.63 39.46 24.83
N PHE A 462 -21.61 38.92 25.49
CA PHE A 462 -20.60 39.67 26.25
C PHE A 462 -21.17 40.44 27.46
N GLY A 463 -22.28 39.97 28.04
CA GLY A 463 -22.90 40.55 29.23
C GLY A 463 -22.41 39.96 30.56
N GLY A 464 -22.80 40.62 31.66
CA GLY A 464 -22.43 40.22 33.03
C GLY A 464 -20.99 40.57 33.39
N GLN A 465 -20.43 39.89 34.40
CA GLN A 465 -19.02 40.06 34.78
C GLN A 465 -18.09 39.71 33.60
N MET A 466 -17.07 40.54 33.34
CA MET A 466 -16.02 40.31 32.35
C MET A 466 -14.66 40.15 33.04
N ASN A 467 -13.87 39.17 32.61
CA ASN A 467 -12.47 39.02 33.02
C ASN A 467 -11.57 38.81 31.81
N GLU A 468 -10.39 39.44 31.81
CA GLU A 468 -9.34 39.24 30.80
C GLU A 468 -8.22 38.36 31.37
N LEU A 469 -7.69 37.44 30.54
CA LEU A 469 -6.62 36.52 30.92
C LEU A 469 -5.55 36.38 29.82
N MET A 470 -4.31 36.17 30.24
CA MET A 470 -3.14 35.92 29.38
C MET A 470 -2.42 34.59 29.69
N ASP A 471 -2.81 33.95 30.79
CA ASP A 471 -2.23 32.72 31.30
C ASP A 471 -3.28 31.63 31.51
N ASP A 472 -2.81 30.41 31.72
CA ASP A 472 -3.65 29.25 32.02
C ASP A 472 -4.43 29.47 33.34
N CYS A 473 -5.62 28.90 33.42
CA CYS A 473 -6.56 29.07 34.53
C CYS A 473 -7.13 27.71 34.91
N ASP A 474 -6.67 27.16 36.03
CA ASP A 474 -7.09 25.86 36.56
C ASP A 474 -8.53 25.85 37.09
N SER A 475 -9.06 27.01 37.51
CA SER A 475 -10.43 27.17 38.01
C SER A 475 -10.92 28.60 37.83
N ILE A 476 -11.98 28.77 37.03
CA ILE A 476 -12.64 30.07 36.79
C ILE A 476 -13.34 30.56 38.07
N MET A 477 -13.99 29.65 38.79
CA MET A 477 -14.71 29.97 40.03
C MET A 477 -13.75 30.48 41.11
N ASP A 478 -12.61 29.81 41.30
CA ASP A 478 -11.67 30.20 42.36
C ASP A 478 -10.91 31.48 42.01
N ARG A 479 -10.50 31.66 40.74
CA ARG A 479 -9.75 32.85 40.31
C ARG A 479 -10.62 34.09 40.13
N TYR A 480 -11.83 33.95 39.59
CA TYR A 480 -12.66 35.07 39.15
C TYR A 480 -14.02 35.18 39.85
N ARG A 481 -14.40 34.21 40.69
CA ARG A 481 -15.71 34.09 41.35
C ARG A 481 -16.90 34.07 40.38
N MET A 482 -16.64 33.61 39.16
CA MET A 482 -17.60 33.49 38.08
C MET A 482 -18.10 32.03 38.01
N SER A 483 -19.38 31.81 38.33
CA SER A 483 -20.00 30.47 38.40
C SER A 483 -20.47 29.93 37.05
N ASP A 484 -20.74 30.82 36.10
CA ASP A 484 -21.15 30.53 34.74
C ASP A 484 -20.28 31.35 33.80
N CYS A 485 -19.79 30.73 32.72
CA CYS A 485 -19.04 31.39 31.66
C CYS A 485 -19.76 31.06 30.34
N MET A 486 -20.44 32.04 29.73
CA MET A 486 -21.38 31.82 28.63
C MET A 486 -20.98 32.48 27.30
N SER A 487 -20.04 33.43 27.31
CA SER A 487 -19.46 33.98 26.09
C SER A 487 -17.99 34.38 26.27
N CYS A 488 -17.23 34.47 25.17
CA CYS A 488 -15.83 34.91 25.21
C CYS A 488 -15.38 35.63 23.92
N HIS A 489 -14.37 36.48 24.04
CA HIS A 489 -13.65 37.04 22.90
C HIS A 489 -12.17 36.63 23.01
N VAL A 490 -11.73 35.78 22.09
CA VAL A 490 -10.31 35.43 21.95
C VAL A 490 -9.65 36.48 21.07
N MET A 491 -8.77 37.29 21.65
CA MET A 491 -8.03 38.31 20.91
C MET A 491 -6.77 37.68 20.30
N ASP A 492 -6.00 36.96 21.11
CA ASP A 492 -4.70 36.41 20.70
C ASP A 492 -4.49 34.95 21.13
N GLY A 493 -3.86 34.18 20.25
CA GLY A 493 -3.45 32.80 20.49
C GLY A 493 -4.58 31.77 20.41
N HIS A 494 -4.22 30.54 20.75
CA HIS A 494 -5.07 29.35 20.62
C HIS A 494 -5.29 28.71 21.99
N TRP A 495 -6.53 28.39 22.33
CA TRP A 495 -6.92 28.01 23.68
C TRP A 495 -7.82 26.77 23.70
N LEU A 496 -7.78 26.04 24.82
CA LEU A 496 -8.71 24.96 25.15
C LEU A 496 -9.45 25.32 26.43
N MET A 497 -10.78 25.38 26.38
CA MET A 497 -11.65 25.51 27.55
C MET A 497 -12.22 24.14 27.94
N TYR A 498 -12.46 23.90 29.24
CA TYR A 498 -12.80 22.61 29.81
C TYR A 498 -14.01 22.69 30.74
N GLU A 499 -14.77 21.58 30.80
CA GLU A 499 -15.98 21.43 31.60
C GLU A 499 -15.74 21.47 33.12
N HIS A 500 -14.58 21.02 33.57
CA HIS A 500 -14.25 20.91 34.99
C HIS A 500 -12.96 21.66 35.31
N PRO A 501 -12.73 22.00 36.60
CA PRO A 501 -11.43 22.46 37.07
C PRO A 501 -10.28 21.51 36.69
N HIS A 502 -9.06 22.05 36.66
CA HIS A 502 -7.81 21.34 36.37
C HIS A 502 -7.79 20.62 35.01
N TYR A 503 -8.40 21.21 33.98
CA TYR A 503 -8.40 20.75 32.59
C TYR A 503 -9.03 19.36 32.37
N ARG A 504 -10.11 19.08 33.09
CA ARG A 504 -10.84 17.80 33.07
C ARG A 504 -12.21 17.91 32.40
N GLY A 505 -12.80 16.76 32.08
CA GLY A 505 -14.09 16.65 31.37
C GLY A 505 -13.95 16.95 29.88
N ARG A 506 -15.07 17.33 29.24
CA ARG A 506 -15.08 17.69 27.81
C ARG A 506 -14.27 18.97 27.58
N MET A 507 -13.71 19.11 26.37
CA MET A 507 -12.91 20.27 25.97
C MET A 507 -13.46 20.93 24.69
N MET A 508 -13.26 22.24 24.56
CA MET A 508 -13.60 23.02 23.36
C MET A 508 -12.41 23.85 22.89
N TYR A 509 -12.14 23.84 21.58
CA TYR A 509 -11.11 24.66 20.95
C TYR A 509 -11.60 26.07 20.62
N MET A 510 -10.88 27.07 21.14
CA MET A 510 -11.13 28.49 20.89
C MET A 510 -9.96 29.07 20.09
N ARG A 511 -10.27 29.58 18.89
CA ARG A 511 -9.38 30.33 18.01
C ARG A 511 -9.66 31.84 18.17
N PRO A 512 -8.80 32.75 17.68
CA PRO A 512 -9.11 34.18 17.66
C PRO A 512 -10.48 34.47 17.04
N GLY A 513 -11.30 35.29 17.71
CA GLY A 513 -12.67 35.62 17.30
C GLY A 513 -13.66 35.86 18.46
N GLU A 514 -14.84 36.34 18.08
CA GLU A 514 -15.99 36.59 18.94
C GLU A 514 -16.90 35.36 19.09
N TYR A 515 -17.16 34.94 20.33
CA TYR A 515 -18.06 33.83 20.67
C TYR A 515 -19.17 34.32 21.59
N ARG A 516 -20.27 34.80 21.01
CA ARG A 516 -21.39 35.43 21.73
C ARG A 516 -22.25 34.47 22.54
N SER A 517 -22.24 33.18 22.23
CA SER A 517 -22.92 32.13 22.98
C SER A 517 -22.25 30.80 22.69
N PHE A 518 -22.06 29.97 23.73
CA PHE A 518 -21.57 28.60 23.56
C PHE A 518 -22.68 27.60 23.22
N MET A 519 -23.96 27.92 23.45
CA MET A 519 -25.08 27.01 23.10
C MET A 519 -25.12 26.70 21.61
N ASN A 520 -24.87 27.70 20.76
CA ASN A 520 -24.88 27.58 19.30
C ASN A 520 -23.71 26.75 18.74
N MET A 521 -22.75 26.33 19.58
CA MET A 521 -21.58 25.55 19.17
C MET A 521 -21.75 24.03 19.34
N GLY A 522 -22.99 23.57 19.56
CA GLY A 522 -23.31 22.14 19.65
C GLY A 522 -23.02 21.49 21.01
N MET A 523 -22.77 22.31 22.05
CA MET A 523 -22.50 21.84 23.42
C MET A 523 -23.48 22.46 24.44
N SER A 524 -24.78 22.34 24.15
CA SER A 524 -25.84 22.83 25.04
C SER A 524 -25.70 22.25 26.46
N GLY A 525 -25.82 23.10 27.47
CA GLY A 525 -25.70 22.73 28.89
C GLY A 525 -24.27 22.52 29.41
N MET A 526 -23.22 22.71 28.60
CA MET A 526 -21.84 22.64 29.09
C MET A 526 -21.45 23.93 29.81
N ARG A 527 -20.94 23.81 31.05
CA ARG A 527 -20.32 24.91 31.81
C ARG A 527 -18.81 24.83 31.69
N PHE A 528 -18.15 25.92 31.29
CA PHE A 528 -16.69 25.97 31.32
C PHE A 528 -16.18 26.38 32.69
N MET A 529 -15.19 25.66 33.21
CA MET A 529 -14.65 25.82 34.56
C MET A 529 -13.12 25.94 34.61
N SER A 530 -12.39 25.60 33.53
CA SER A 530 -10.95 25.86 33.41
C SER A 530 -10.53 26.07 31.95
N MET A 531 -9.37 26.67 31.70
CA MET A 531 -8.85 26.86 30.33
C MET A 531 -7.32 26.99 30.28
N ARG A 532 -6.71 26.48 29.20
CA ARG A 532 -5.26 26.56 28.97
C ARG A 532 -4.93 26.96 27.53
N ARG A 533 -3.74 27.52 27.37
CA ARG A 533 -3.13 27.88 26.09
C ARG A 533 -2.63 26.62 25.38
N ILE A 534 -2.70 26.63 24.06
CA ILE A 534 -2.10 25.62 23.21
C ILE A 534 -0.68 26.07 22.85
N THR A 535 0.26 25.74 23.74
CA THR A 535 1.69 25.91 23.48
C THR A 535 2.28 24.64 22.87
N ASP A 536 3.16 24.81 21.88
CA ASP A 536 3.95 23.74 21.27
C ASP A 536 5.38 23.78 21.85
N ASN A 537 5.46 23.54 23.16
CA ASN A 537 6.73 23.35 23.84
C ASN A 537 7.34 22.01 23.39
N TYR A 538 8.66 21.98 23.24
CA TYR A 538 9.48 20.87 22.70
C TYR A 538 9.47 20.69 21.17
N LEU A 539 10.20 21.56 20.46
CA LEU A 539 11.33 21.19 19.58
C LEU A 539 12.04 22.46 19.04
N PRO A 540 13.39 22.51 18.94
CA PRO A 540 14.10 23.68 18.44
C PRO A 540 14.04 23.80 16.90
N THR A 541 13.65 24.99 16.44
CA THR A 541 14.02 25.65 15.17
C THR A 541 14.51 24.77 14.01
N LYS A 542 13.55 24.24 13.22
CA LYS A 542 13.55 24.32 11.73
C LYS A 542 12.14 23.98 11.24
N GLN A 543 11.61 24.75 10.28
CA GLN A 543 10.24 24.56 9.77
C GLN A 543 10.06 23.14 9.23
N ARG A 544 9.29 22.33 9.95
CA ARG A 544 8.73 21.07 9.45
C ARG A 544 7.25 21.30 9.17
N SER A 545 6.79 20.78 8.05
CA SER A 545 5.38 20.59 7.71
C SER A 545 4.62 19.98 8.91
N HIS A 546 3.41 20.47 9.21
CA HIS A 546 2.48 19.78 10.12
C HIS A 546 1.80 18.65 9.34
N ILE A 547 1.86 17.42 9.85
CA ILE A 547 1.37 16.23 9.14
C ILE A 547 0.62 15.34 10.12
N MET A 548 -0.67 15.11 9.84
CA MET A 548 -1.48 14.09 10.50
C MET A 548 -1.95 13.06 9.48
N VAL A 549 -1.51 11.82 9.63
CA VAL A 549 -1.92 10.69 8.81
C VAL A 549 -3.16 10.05 9.45
N LEU A 550 -4.32 10.32 8.87
CA LEU A 550 -5.60 9.74 9.25
C LEU A 550 -5.81 8.41 8.51
N ARG A 551 -6.30 7.37 9.18
CA ARG A 551 -6.51 6.05 8.59
C ARG A 551 -7.91 5.51 8.86
N ALA A 552 -8.50 4.87 7.85
CA ALA A 552 -9.66 4.02 8.04
C ALA A 552 -9.21 2.59 8.41
N HIS A 553 -10.02 1.92 9.23
CA HIS A 553 -9.97 0.47 9.47
C HIS A 553 -11.22 -0.18 8.87
#